data_AF-A0A0G2AGC9-F1
#
_entry.id   AF-A0A0G2AGC9-F1
#
_cell.length_a   1.000
_cell.length_b   1.000
_cell.length_c   1.000
_cell.angle_alpha   90.00
_cell.angle_beta   90.00
_cell.angle_gamma   90.00
#
_symmetry.space_group_name_H-M   'P 1'
#
loop_
_entity.id
_entity.type
_entity.pdbx_description
1 polymer ?
#
loop_
_entity_poly.entity_id
_entity_poly.type
_entity_poly.pdbx_seq_one_letter_code
_entity_poly.pdbx_strand_id
1 'polypeptide(L)'
;MSSLLQPTYWLTLQPPDVGGLLGSIVLGMFVVFLVLGITGRMVVDRRGEDRYKREIGNRISTLFVTMGILGVILFFFSFEQIQLFGARFWYPTWVIATVAWILFLVRYTKRDVPAKRAREERLREQGKYLPRQHRR
;
A
#
# COMPACT_ATOMS: atom_id res chain seq x y z
N MET A 1 22.05 15.30 21.28
CA MET A 1 22.40 13.97 20.72
C MET A 1 21.69 12.95 21.60
N SER A 2 20.61 12.26 21.25
CA SER A 2 19.99 11.84 19.99
C SER A 2 18.46 11.86 20.21
N SER A 3 17.81 12.98 19.88
CA SER A 3 16.37 13.17 20.08
C SER A 3 15.51 12.29 19.15
N LEU A 4 16.10 11.73 18.09
CA LEU A 4 15.42 10.90 17.09
C LEU A 4 14.88 9.57 17.66
N LEU A 5 15.45 9.06 18.75
CA LEU A 5 15.02 7.80 19.39
C LEU A 5 14.07 8.03 20.56
N GLN A 6 13.80 9.28 20.94
CA GLN A 6 12.89 9.56 22.04
C GLN A 6 11.44 9.56 21.52
N PRO A 7 10.53 8.73 22.07
CA PRO A 7 9.12 8.73 21.67
C PRO A 7 8.46 10.10 21.84
N THR A 8 8.91 10.87 22.84
CA THR A 8 8.48 12.25 23.11
C THR A 8 8.82 13.22 21.98
N TYR A 9 9.86 12.98 21.18
CA TYR A 9 10.20 13.79 20.01
C TYR A 9 9.19 13.60 18.85
N TRP A 10 8.63 12.39 18.73
CA TRP A 10 7.66 12.06 17.70
C TRP A 10 6.22 12.39 18.11
N LEU A 11 5.94 12.39 19.42
CA LEU A 11 4.63 12.71 20.00
C LEU A 11 4.39 14.21 20.23
N THR A 12 5.23 15.09 19.67
CA THR A 12 4.99 16.54 19.72
C THR A 12 3.97 16.97 18.66
N LEU A 13 3.06 17.87 19.02
CA LEU A 13 2.14 18.53 18.08
C LEU A 13 2.84 19.58 17.19
N GLN A 14 4.12 19.86 17.42
CA GLN A 14 4.85 20.80 16.56
C GLN A 14 4.97 20.23 15.14
N PRO A 15 4.49 20.95 14.11
CA PRO A 15 4.73 20.57 12.74
C PRO A 15 6.25 20.53 12.50
N PRO A 16 6.79 19.49 11.86
CA PRO A 16 8.15 19.51 11.38
C PRO A 16 8.29 20.64 10.37
N ASP A 17 9.42 21.35 10.42
CA ASP A 17 9.71 22.37 9.43
C ASP A 17 10.03 21.65 8.11
N VAL A 18 9.00 21.45 7.30
CA VAL A 18 9.10 20.84 5.96
C VAL A 18 9.56 21.86 4.92
N GLY A 19 9.82 23.10 5.34
CA GLY A 19 10.45 24.12 4.51
C GLY A 19 11.89 23.76 4.18
N GLY A 20 12.20 23.70 2.88
CA GLY A 20 13.55 23.52 2.38
C GLY A 20 13.85 22.14 1.77
N LEU A 21 15.14 21.86 1.61
CA LEU A 21 15.67 20.79 0.75
C LEU A 21 15.26 19.37 1.22
N LEU A 22 15.22 19.15 2.54
CA LEU A 22 14.79 17.88 3.13
C LEU A 22 13.31 17.58 2.88
N GLY A 23 12.44 18.60 2.95
CA GLY A 23 11.02 18.44 2.64
C GLY A 23 10.79 18.05 1.18
N SER A 24 11.52 18.70 0.25
CA SER A 24 11.46 18.37 -1.17
C SER A 24 11.95 16.94 -1.47
N ILE A 25 12.97 16.45 -0.77
CA ILE A 25 13.44 15.05 -0.92
C ILE A 25 12.38 14.06 -0.44
N VAL A 26 11.77 14.32 0.73
CA VAL A 26 10.72 13.44 1.30
C VAL A 26 9.48 13.42 0.40
N LEU A 27 9.05 14.58 -0.09
CA LEU A 27 7.95 14.66 -1.06
C LEU A 27 8.32 13.94 -2.36
N GLY A 28 9.52 14.14 -2.88
CA GLY A 28 10.02 13.46 -4.07
C GLY A 28 9.98 11.94 -3.91
N MET A 29 10.39 11.43 -2.74
CA MET A 29 10.29 10.01 -2.41
C MET A 29 8.85 9.52 -2.44
N PHE A 30 7.90 10.24 -1.82
CA PHE A 30 6.47 9.87 -1.87
C PHE A 30 5.91 9.87 -3.30
N VAL A 31 6.27 10.86 -4.11
CA VAL A 31 5.86 10.94 -5.52
C VAL A 31 6.43 9.76 -6.31
N VAL A 32 7.69 9.41 -6.11
CA VAL A 32 8.30 8.22 -6.75
C VAL A 32 7.57 6.94 -6.34
N PHE A 33 7.26 6.76 -5.06
CA PHE A 33 6.46 5.62 -4.60
C PHE A 33 5.08 5.55 -5.26
N LEU A 34 4.44 6.71 -5.44
CA LEU A 34 3.13 6.82 -6.10
C LEU A 34 3.24 6.45 -7.59
N VAL A 35 4.25 6.98 -8.29
CA VAL A 35 4.51 6.69 -9.71
C VAL A 35 4.83 5.21 -9.91
N LEU A 36 5.66 4.61 -9.04
CA LEU A 36 5.96 3.17 -9.07
C LEU A 36 4.72 2.32 -8.80
N GLY A 37 3.84 2.75 -7.89
CA GLY A 37 2.55 2.09 -7.64
C GLY A 37 1.65 2.11 -8.87
N ILE A 38 1.53 3.25 -9.56
CA ILE A 38 0.71 3.41 -10.76
C ILE A 38 1.29 2.61 -11.94
N THR A 39 2.59 2.74 -12.21
CA THR A 39 3.24 1.98 -13.29
C THR A 39 3.21 0.49 -13.01
N GLY A 40 3.38 0.07 -11.74
CA GLY A 40 3.18 -1.30 -11.30
C GLY A 40 1.80 -1.83 -11.65
N ARG A 41 0.73 -1.07 -11.37
CA ARG A 41 -0.64 -1.44 -11.72
C ARG A 41 -0.80 -1.64 -13.22
N MET A 42 -0.28 -0.71 -14.00
CA MET A 42 -0.42 -0.69 -15.46
C MET A 42 0.34 -1.85 -16.12
N VAL A 43 1.52 -2.21 -15.60
CA VAL A 43 2.31 -3.36 -16.08
C VAL A 43 1.65 -4.68 -15.70
N VAL A 44 1.09 -4.78 -14.50
CA VAL A 44 0.37 -5.97 -14.01
C VAL A 44 -0.88 -6.24 -14.85
N ASP A 45 -1.62 -5.21 -15.23
CA ASP A 45 -2.79 -5.36 -16.11
C ASP A 45 -2.42 -5.75 -17.55
N ARG A 46 -1.19 -5.42 -18.02
CA ARG A 46 -0.71 -5.76 -19.37
C ARG A 46 -0.09 -7.15 -19.51
N ARG A 47 0.59 -7.69 -18.49
CA ARG A 47 1.26 -9.01 -18.53
C ARG A 47 0.32 -10.18 -18.18
N GLY A 48 -0.93 -10.12 -18.63
CA GLY A 48 -2.09 -10.86 -18.12
C GLY A 48 -2.16 -12.38 -18.35
N GLU A 49 -1.10 -13.16 -18.13
CA GLU A 49 -1.16 -14.61 -18.32
C GLU A 49 -1.61 -15.40 -17.08
N ASP A 50 -1.45 -14.85 -15.86
CA ASP A 50 -1.73 -15.58 -14.62
C ASP A 50 -2.64 -14.77 -13.69
N ARG A 51 -3.93 -15.12 -13.63
CA ARG A 51 -5.00 -14.41 -12.89
C ARG A 51 -4.61 -14.12 -11.42
N TYR A 52 -3.88 -15.04 -10.80
CA TYR A 52 -3.41 -14.91 -9.43
C TYR A 52 -2.28 -13.89 -9.28
N LYS A 53 -1.31 -13.88 -10.20
CA LYS A 53 -0.24 -12.86 -10.22
C LYS A 53 -0.83 -11.48 -10.46
N ARG A 54 -1.89 -11.38 -11.29
CA ARG A 54 -2.64 -10.14 -11.52
C ARG A 54 -3.37 -9.65 -10.27
N GLU A 55 -4.05 -10.53 -9.53
CA GLU A 55 -4.74 -10.14 -8.29
C GLU A 55 -3.75 -9.66 -7.21
N ILE A 56 -2.61 -10.35 -7.05
CA ILE A 56 -1.56 -9.94 -6.10
C ILE A 56 -0.94 -8.61 -6.53
N GLY A 57 -0.57 -8.47 -7.80
CA GLY A 57 0.02 -7.25 -8.34
C GLY A 57 -0.92 -6.05 -8.23
N ASN A 58 -2.23 -6.23 -8.45
CA ASN A 58 -3.22 -5.17 -8.25
C ASN A 58 -3.35 -4.78 -6.78
N ARG A 59 -3.32 -5.73 -5.84
CA ARG A 59 -3.33 -5.42 -4.40
C ARG A 59 -2.08 -4.66 -3.95
N ILE A 60 -0.90 -5.09 -4.42
CA ILE A 60 0.37 -4.39 -4.17
C ILE A 60 0.31 -2.96 -4.71
N SER A 61 -0.16 -2.81 -5.95
CA SER A 61 -0.22 -1.51 -6.60
C SER A 61 -1.20 -0.58 -5.90
N THR A 62 -2.37 -1.08 -5.49
CA THR A 62 -3.33 -0.32 -4.69
C THR A 62 -2.71 0.14 -3.37
N LEU A 63 -1.92 -0.71 -2.69
CA LEU A 63 -1.22 -0.34 -1.46
C LEU A 63 -0.22 0.81 -1.71
N PHE A 64 0.62 0.71 -2.75
CA PHE A 64 1.56 1.79 -3.08
C PHE A 64 0.85 3.09 -3.46
N VAL A 65 -0.27 3.01 -4.18
CA VAL A 65 -1.06 4.19 -4.55
C VAL A 65 -1.72 4.82 -3.31
N THR A 66 -2.39 4.04 -2.46
CA THR A 66 -3.04 4.59 -1.25
C THR A 66 -2.03 5.17 -0.29
N MET A 67 -0.88 4.52 -0.12
CA MET A 67 0.20 5.01 0.73
C MET A 67 0.88 6.25 0.15
N GLY A 68 1.12 6.29 -1.16
CA GLY A 68 1.65 7.49 -1.83
C GLY A 68 0.71 8.68 -1.72
N ILE A 69 -0.61 8.48 -1.94
CA ILE A 69 -1.62 9.53 -1.79
C ILE A 69 -1.69 10.00 -0.33
N LEU A 70 -1.78 9.08 0.64
CA LEU A 70 -1.77 9.44 2.06
C LEU A 70 -0.50 10.18 2.46
N GLY A 71 0.67 9.77 1.95
CA GLY A 71 1.95 10.44 2.20
C GLY A 71 1.97 11.88 1.69
N VAL A 72 1.45 12.11 0.48
CA VAL A 72 1.33 13.46 -0.10
C VAL A 72 0.32 14.32 0.68
N ILE A 73 -0.81 13.75 1.07
CA ILE A 73 -1.82 14.46 1.88
C ILE A 73 -1.24 14.84 3.25
N LEU A 74 -0.56 13.91 3.92
CA LEU A 74 0.11 14.18 5.19
C LEU A 74 1.19 15.26 5.04
N PHE A 75 1.97 15.20 3.96
CA PHE A 75 2.95 16.24 3.66
C PHE A 75 2.29 17.60 3.44
N PHE A 76 1.16 17.67 2.74
CA PHE A 76 0.40 18.89 2.52
C PHE A 76 -0.09 19.50 3.84
N PHE A 77 -0.65 18.70 4.74
CA PHE A 77 -1.05 19.18 6.08
C PHE A 77 0.13 19.64 6.94
N SER A 78 1.29 19.00 6.76
CA SER A 78 2.54 19.40 7.40
C SER A 78 3.06 20.73 6.84
N PHE A 79 2.92 20.95 5.53
CA PHE A 79 3.28 22.19 4.85
C PHE A 79 2.40 23.36 5.27
N GLU A 80 1.10 23.12 5.42
CA GLU A 80 0.13 24.12 5.90
C GLU A 80 0.24 24.36 7.43
N GLN A 81 1.18 23.68 8.10
CA GLN A 81 1.46 23.79 9.54
C GLN A 81 0.22 23.66 10.44
N ILE A 82 -0.76 22.87 10.01
CA ILE A 82 -1.98 22.63 10.80
C ILE A 82 -1.59 21.85 12.06
N GLN A 83 -1.78 22.43 13.24
CA GLN A 83 -1.31 21.88 14.53
C GLN A 83 -1.64 20.40 14.77
N LEU A 84 -2.82 19.93 14.35
CA LEU A 84 -3.25 18.54 14.57
C LEU A 84 -2.90 17.61 13.41
N PHE A 85 -3.06 18.07 12.16
CA PHE A 85 -2.89 17.23 10.97
C PHE A 85 -1.46 17.25 10.40
N GLY A 86 -0.68 18.26 10.72
CA GLY A 86 0.73 18.41 10.34
C GLY A 86 1.72 17.91 11.39
N ALA A 87 1.23 17.41 12.53
CA ALA A 87 2.06 16.96 13.63
C ALA A 87 2.94 15.76 13.26
N ARG A 88 4.13 15.70 13.86
CA ARG A 88 5.15 14.66 13.59
C ARG A 88 4.66 13.23 13.85
N PHE A 89 3.63 13.05 14.68
CA PHE A 89 3.08 11.74 15.04
C PHE A 89 2.47 10.99 13.85
N TRP A 90 2.04 11.70 12.81
CA TRP A 90 1.42 11.07 11.64
C TRP A 90 2.43 10.28 10.81
N TYR A 91 3.69 10.69 10.76
CA TYR A 91 4.72 9.97 9.98
C TYR A 91 5.01 8.58 10.54
N PRO A 92 5.29 8.38 11.85
CA PRO A 92 5.39 7.04 12.45
C PRO A 92 4.10 6.23 12.31
N THR A 93 2.94 6.86 12.53
CA THR A 93 1.64 6.19 12.38
C THR A 93 1.45 5.65 10.96
N TRP A 94 1.79 6.46 9.95
CA TRP A 94 1.75 6.08 8.55
C TRP A 94 2.73 4.93 8.25
N VAL A 95 3.94 4.95 8.81
CA VAL A 95 4.91 3.85 8.68
C VAL A 95 4.38 2.56 9.31
N ILE A 96 3.82 2.63 10.53
CA ILE A 96 3.23 1.48 11.22
C ILE A 96 2.07 0.90 10.41
N ALA A 97 1.18 1.75 9.89
CA ALA A 97 0.08 1.35 9.02
C ALA A 97 0.59 0.66 7.74
N THR A 98 1.64 1.21 7.13
CA THR A 98 2.30 0.64 5.96
C THR A 98 2.87 -0.75 6.26
N VAL A 99 3.61 -0.90 7.35
CA VAL A 99 4.20 -2.18 7.77
C VAL A 99 3.12 -3.21 8.06
N ALA A 100 2.08 -2.85 8.82
CA ALA A 100 0.96 -3.74 9.12
C ALA A 100 0.31 -4.24 7.82
N TRP A 101 0.05 -3.34 6.87
CA TRP A 101 -0.58 -3.71 5.60
C TRP A 101 0.33 -4.59 4.74
N ILE A 102 1.63 -4.34 4.69
CA ILE A 102 2.61 -5.21 4.03
C ILE A 102 2.56 -6.62 4.64
N LEU A 103 2.53 -6.75 5.96
CA LEU A 103 2.43 -8.06 6.64
C LEU A 103 1.14 -8.80 6.27
N PHE A 104 0.00 -8.10 6.25
CA PHE A 104 -1.26 -8.67 5.78
C PHE A 104 -1.18 -9.13 4.33
N LEU A 105 -0.55 -8.34 3.46
CA LEU A 105 -0.39 -8.67 2.04
C LEU A 105 0.54 -9.88 1.84
N VAL A 106 1.66 -9.96 2.57
CA VAL A 106 2.59 -11.10 2.52
C VAL A 106 1.88 -12.36 3.01
N ARG A 107 1.13 -12.26 4.11
CA ARG A 107 0.35 -13.38 4.64
C ARG A 107 -0.73 -13.84 3.65
N TYR A 108 -1.42 -12.89 3.02
CA TYR A 108 -2.39 -13.18 1.96
C TYR A 108 -1.74 -13.90 0.77
N THR A 109 -0.59 -13.40 0.32
CA THR A 109 0.13 -13.95 -0.83
C THR A 109 0.64 -15.37 -0.56
N LYS A 110 1.17 -15.63 0.64
CA LYS A 110 1.70 -16.95 1.00
C LYS A 110 0.62 -17.96 1.40
N ARG A 111 -0.51 -17.52 1.95
CA ARG A 111 -1.51 -18.41 2.57
C ARG A 111 -2.82 -18.50 1.78
N ASP A 112 -3.37 -17.37 1.35
CA ASP A 112 -4.67 -17.32 0.65
C ASP A 112 -4.56 -17.65 -0.84
N VAL A 113 -3.47 -17.26 -1.51
CA VAL A 113 -3.25 -17.57 -2.94
C VAL A 113 -3.18 -19.08 -3.22
N PRO A 114 -2.39 -19.90 -2.49
CA PRO A 114 -2.39 -21.34 -2.74
C PRO A 114 -3.73 -21.99 -2.37
N ALA A 115 -4.40 -21.52 -1.32
CA ALA A 115 -5.72 -22.01 -0.94
C ALA A 115 -6.80 -21.71 -2.00
N LYS A 116 -6.76 -20.50 -2.59
CA LYS A 116 -7.64 -20.13 -3.70
C LYS A 116 -7.33 -20.92 -4.99
N ARG A 117 -6.06 -21.22 -5.28
CA ARG A 117 -5.67 -22.11 -6.39
C ARG A 117 -6.24 -23.51 -6.22
N ALA A 118 -6.03 -24.12 -5.05
CA ALA A 118 -6.56 -25.45 -4.75
C ALA A 118 -8.09 -25.50 -4.78
N ARG A 119 -8.78 -24.41 -4.42
CA ARG A 119 -10.25 -24.33 -4.46
C ARG A 119 -10.78 -24.18 -5.89
N GLU A 120 -10.12 -23.40 -6.75
CA GLU A 120 -10.49 -23.30 -8.17
C GLU A 120 -10.22 -24.61 -8.93
N GLU A 121 -9.14 -25.33 -8.62
CA GLU A 121 -8.87 -26.65 -9.21
C GLU A 121 -9.96 -27.67 -8.84
N ARG A 122 -10.34 -27.74 -7.55
CA ARG A 122 -11.45 -28.60 -7.11
C ARG A 122 -12.78 -28.24 -7.76
N LEU A 123 -13.07 -26.96 -7.94
CA LEU A 123 -14.29 -26.51 -8.64
C LEU A 123 -14.26 -26.84 -10.13
N ARG A 124 -13.08 -26.77 -10.78
CA ARG A 124 -12.89 -27.19 -12.17
C ARG A 124 -13.06 -28.70 -12.34
N GLU A 125 -12.53 -29.49 -11.41
CA GLU A 125 -12.72 -30.94 -11.38
C GLU A 125 -14.20 -31.28 -11.18
N GLN A 126 -14.88 -30.68 -10.20
CA GLN A 126 -16.31 -30.89 -9.98
C GLN A 126 -17.15 -30.46 -11.19
N GLY A 127 -16.85 -29.32 -11.80
CA GLY A 127 -17.52 -28.83 -13.01
C GLY A 127 -17.29 -29.69 -14.26
N LYS A 128 -16.25 -30.54 -14.29
CA LYS A 128 -16.05 -31.53 -15.36
C LYS A 128 -17.08 -32.66 -15.31
N TYR A 129 -17.63 -32.93 -14.12
CA TYR A 129 -18.58 -34.02 -13.89
C TYR A 129 -20.04 -33.55 -13.72
N LEU A 130 -20.29 -32.24 -13.59
CA LEU A 130 -21.65 -31.71 -13.62
C LEU A 130 -22.05 -31.29 -15.05
N PRO A 131 -23.18 -31.79 -15.59
CA PRO A 131 -23.68 -31.34 -16.88
C PRO A 131 -24.02 -29.85 -16.82
N ARG A 132 -23.51 -29.08 -17.78
CA ARG A 132 -23.87 -27.66 -17.95
C ARG A 132 -25.37 -27.55 -18.15
N GLN A 133 -26.10 -27.09 -17.14
CA GLN A 133 -27.52 -26.77 -17.28
C GLN A 133 -27.63 -25.54 -18.18
N HIS A 134 -27.97 -25.77 -19.45
CA HIS A 134 -28.32 -24.73 -20.39
C HIS A 134 -29.70 -24.19 -20.00
N ARG A 135 -29.74 -23.09 -19.24
CA ARG A 135 -30.99 -22.41 -18.89
C ARG A 135 -31.38 -21.58 -20.11
N ARG A 136 -32.47 -21.99 -20.77
CA ARG A 136 -33.16 -21.26 -21.84
C ARG A 136 -33.64 -19.90 -21.37
#